data_AF-A0A1H3DHS6-F1
#
_entry.id   AF-A0A1H3DHS6-F1
#
_cell.length_a   1.000
_cell.length_b   1.000
_cell.length_c   1.000
_cell.angle_alpha   90.00
_cell.angle_beta   90.00
_cell.angle_gamma   90.00
#
_symmetry.space_group_name_H-M   'P 1'
#
loop_
_entity.id
_entity.type
_entity.pdbx_description
1 polymer ?
#
loop_
_entity_poly.entity_id
_entity_poly.type
_entity_poly.pdbx_seq_one_letter_code
_entity_poly.pdbx_strand_id
1 'polypeptide(L)'
;MADVRRFAEEAGDCRIALGLPGRGTAGFRRSHAQAQAARSVALASPDDQTPPAVGFGDQGVAIVSMLAKDVDETRQWVRDVLGQLAVANEHAATLRETMRFFFRTGENYARTAELIERS
;
A
#
# COMPACT_ATOMS: atom_id res chain seq x y z
N MET A 1 7.36 -10.19 9.12
CA MET A 1 7.17 -10.06 7.67
C MET A 1 8.43 -10.38 6.88
N ALA A 2 9.63 -9.92 7.27
CA ALA A 2 10.87 -10.19 6.54
C ALA A 2 11.12 -11.68 6.26
N ASP A 3 11.03 -12.56 7.27
CA ASP A 3 11.25 -13.99 7.07
C ASP A 3 10.19 -14.66 6.18
N VAL A 4 8.93 -14.21 6.28
CA VAL A 4 7.84 -14.72 5.43
C VAL A 4 8.05 -14.31 3.97
N ARG A 5 8.49 -13.08 3.72
CA ARG A 5 8.81 -12.61 2.36
C ARG A 5 9.96 -13.41 1.76
N ARG A 6 11.04 -13.61 2.52
CA ARG A 6 12.18 -14.44 2.10
C ARG A 6 11.73 -15.86 1.73
N PHE A 7 10.93 -16.49 2.56
CA PHE A 7 10.38 -17.82 2.27
C PHE A 7 9.54 -17.83 0.98
N ALA A 8 8.66 -16.84 0.79
CA ALA A 8 7.82 -16.75 -0.40
C ALA A 8 8.64 -16.52 -1.68
N GLU A 9 9.71 -15.73 -1.60
CA GLU A 9 10.67 -15.50 -2.69
C GLU A 9 11.42 -16.79 -3.06
N GLU A 10 11.94 -17.52 -2.07
CA GLU A 10 12.64 -18.79 -2.28
C GLU A 10 11.73 -19.87 -2.89
N ALA A 11 10.43 -19.84 -2.60
CA ALA A 11 9.45 -20.78 -3.14
C ALA A 11 9.04 -20.49 -4.61
N GLY A 12 9.34 -19.31 -5.15
CA GLY A 12 9.16 -18.94 -6.57
C GLY A 12 7.72 -18.69 -7.02
N ASP A 13 6.76 -19.53 -6.62
CA ASP A 13 5.38 -19.51 -7.10
C ASP A 13 4.33 -19.32 -5.98
N CYS A 14 4.76 -18.83 -4.82
CA CYS A 14 3.89 -18.66 -3.66
C CYS A 14 3.59 -17.19 -3.38
N ARG A 15 2.31 -16.83 -3.24
CA ARG A 15 1.86 -15.53 -2.72
C ARG A 15 1.18 -15.70 -1.37
N ILE A 16 1.58 -14.89 -0.39
CA ILE A 16 1.12 -15.01 0.99
C ILE A 16 0.43 -13.72 1.44
N ALA A 17 -0.75 -13.85 2.05
CA ALA A 17 -1.44 -12.74 2.69
C ALA A 17 -1.64 -13.04 4.19
N LEU A 18 -1.28 -12.08 5.05
CA LEU A 18 -1.27 -12.28 6.50
C LEU A 18 -2.12 -11.24 7.25
N GLY A 19 -2.85 -11.71 8.25
CA GLY A 19 -3.48 -10.86 9.26
C GLY A 19 -2.54 -10.55 10.41
N LEU A 20 -3.00 -9.75 11.37
CA LEU A 20 -2.25 -9.51 12.61
C LEU A 20 -2.45 -10.67 13.59
N PRO A 21 -1.47 -10.97 14.46
CA PRO A 21 -1.65 -11.97 15.51
C PRO A 21 -2.85 -11.64 16.40
N GLY A 22 -3.66 -12.65 16.71
CA GLY A 22 -4.84 -12.53 17.57
C GLY A 22 -4.93 -13.68 18.57
N ARG A 23 -5.52 -13.43 19.75
CA ARG A 23 -5.68 -14.45 20.80
C ARG A 23 -7.09 -15.07 20.80
N GLY A 24 -7.16 -16.38 21.03
CA GLY A 24 -8.41 -17.12 21.09
C GLY A 24 -9.18 -17.14 19.76
N THR A 25 -10.41 -17.67 19.79
CA THR A 25 -11.22 -17.85 18.58
C THR A 25 -11.64 -16.53 17.94
N ALA A 26 -11.93 -15.50 18.74
CA ALA A 26 -12.24 -14.16 18.24
C ALA A 26 -11.01 -13.53 17.54
N GLY A 27 -9.83 -13.66 18.14
CA GLY A 27 -8.58 -13.19 17.54
C GLY A 27 -8.25 -13.90 16.23
N PHE A 28 -8.46 -15.22 16.17
CA PHE A 28 -8.30 -16.01 14.94
C PHE A 28 -9.23 -15.51 13.82
N ARG A 29 -10.53 -15.34 14.10
CA ARG A 29 -11.49 -14.82 13.11
C ARG A 29 -11.09 -13.44 12.59
N ARG A 30 -10.67 -12.53 13.49
CA ARG A 30 -10.21 -11.20 13.12
C ARG A 30 -8.95 -11.24 12.26
N SER A 31 -7.96 -12.05 12.63
CA SER A 31 -6.72 -12.23 11.87
C SER A 31 -7.01 -12.78 10.47
N HIS A 32 -7.91 -13.75 10.35
CA HIS A 32 -8.32 -14.28 9.05
C HIS A 32 -9.00 -13.22 8.17
N ALA A 33 -9.93 -12.44 8.71
CA ALA A 33 -10.55 -11.34 7.97
C ALA A 33 -9.53 -10.28 7.51
N GLN A 34 -8.52 -9.98 8.35
CA GLN A 34 -7.41 -9.10 7.99
C GLN A 34 -6.53 -9.69 6.87
N ALA A 35 -6.26 -11.00 6.91
CA ALA A 35 -5.53 -11.68 5.84
C ALA A 35 -6.28 -11.62 4.51
N GLN A 36 -7.61 -11.79 4.53
CA GLN A 36 -8.47 -11.63 3.35
C GLN A 36 -8.41 -10.19 2.83
N ALA A 37 -8.47 -9.19 3.71
CA ALA A 37 -8.34 -7.79 3.34
C ALA A 37 -6.98 -7.49 2.67
N ALA A 38 -5.88 -7.97 3.25
CA ALA A 38 -4.54 -7.86 2.67
C ALA A 38 -4.44 -8.57 1.30
N ARG A 39 -5.07 -9.74 1.15
CA ARG A 39 -5.16 -10.46 -0.14
C ARG A 39 -5.89 -9.64 -1.19
N SER A 40 -7.02 -9.02 -0.85
CA SER A 40 -7.77 -8.18 -1.79
C SER A 40 -6.93 -6.99 -2.29
N VAL A 41 -6.14 -6.36 -1.41
CA VAL A 41 -5.20 -5.30 -1.80
C VAL A 41 -4.15 -5.85 -2.76
N ALA A 42 -3.55 -7.01 -2.46
CA ALA A 42 -2.56 -7.63 -3.33
C ALA A 42 -3.12 -7.97 -4.73
N LEU A 43 -4.37 -8.41 -4.82
CA LEU A 43 -5.02 -8.74 -6.10
C LEU A 43 -5.44 -7.52 -6.91
N ALA A 44 -5.65 -6.37 -6.26
CA ALA A 44 -6.01 -5.12 -6.93
C ALA A 44 -4.76 -4.36 -7.45
N SER A 45 -3.57 -4.75 -6.99
CA SER A 45 -2.30 -4.16 -7.40
C SER A 45 -1.76 -4.82 -8.67
N PRO A 46 -1.01 -4.08 -9.52
CA PRO A 46 -0.24 -4.67 -10.61
C PRO A 46 0.72 -5.77 -10.13
N ASP A 47 0.89 -6.83 -10.92
CA ASP A 47 1.70 -8.00 -10.56
C ASP A 47 3.18 -7.65 -10.34
N ASP A 48 3.72 -6.66 -11.07
CA ASP A 48 5.11 -6.19 -10.97
C ASP A 48 5.40 -5.38 -9.70
N GLN A 49 4.34 -4.89 -9.02
CA GLN A 49 4.45 -4.05 -7.82
C GLN A 49 4.00 -4.78 -6.54
N THR A 50 3.54 -6.02 -6.66
CA THR A 50 2.99 -6.78 -5.53
C THR A 50 4.08 -7.65 -4.92
N PRO A 51 4.49 -7.42 -3.65
CA PRO A 51 5.48 -8.27 -3.01
C PRO A 51 4.90 -9.67 -2.80
N PRO A 52 5.75 -10.72 -2.75
CA PRO A 52 5.32 -12.10 -2.64
C PRO A 52 4.65 -12.42 -1.29
N ALA A 53 4.83 -11.56 -0.28
CA ALA A 53 4.01 -11.58 0.93
C ALA A 53 3.53 -10.19 1.37
N VAL A 54 2.23 -10.06 1.61
CA VAL A 54 1.54 -8.83 2.03
C VAL A 54 0.88 -9.04 3.39
N GLY A 55 1.14 -8.15 4.34
CA GLY A 55 0.55 -8.17 5.68
C GLY A 55 -0.47 -7.07 5.87
N PHE A 56 -1.54 -7.31 6.63
CA PHE A 56 -2.51 -6.28 7.00
C PHE A 56 -1.86 -5.12 7.78
N GLY A 57 -0.77 -5.39 8.50
CA GLY A 57 0.02 -4.37 9.20
C GLY A 57 1.06 -3.65 8.33
N ASP A 58 1.22 -4.03 7.07
CA ASP A 58 2.10 -3.31 6.15
C ASP A 58 1.54 -1.90 5.90
N GLN A 59 2.45 -0.95 5.73
CA GLN A 59 2.08 0.47 5.58
C GLN A 59 1.06 0.65 4.45
N GLY A 60 -0.05 1.30 4.78
CA GLY A 60 -1.12 1.60 3.82
C GLY A 60 -2.09 0.44 3.54
N VAL A 61 -1.75 -0.82 3.82
CA VAL A 61 -2.61 -1.97 3.44
C VAL A 61 -3.97 -1.91 4.14
N ALA A 62 -4.00 -1.59 5.44
CA ALA A 62 -5.27 -1.50 6.17
C ALA A 62 -6.22 -0.45 5.55
N ILE A 63 -5.74 0.76 5.28
CA ILE A 63 -6.57 1.83 4.70
C ILE A 63 -6.93 1.54 3.24
N VAL A 64 -5.98 1.04 2.44
CA VAL A 64 -6.26 0.65 1.05
C VAL A 64 -7.30 -0.45 1.00
N SER A 65 -7.28 -1.42 1.92
CA SER A 65 -8.29 -2.48 1.97
C SER A 65 -9.70 -1.97 2.30
N MET A 66 -9.82 -0.83 2.98
CA MET A 66 -11.10 -0.18 3.24
C MET A 66 -11.60 0.55 1.99
N LEU A 67 -10.72 1.30 1.32
CA LEU A 67 -11.02 2.04 0.09
C LEU A 67 -11.33 1.08 -1.08
N ALA A 68 -10.60 -0.02 -1.18
CA ALA A 68 -10.78 -1.02 -2.24
C ALA A 68 -12.12 -1.77 -2.20
N LYS A 69 -12.98 -1.53 -1.18
CA LYS A 69 -14.35 -2.04 -1.16
C LYS A 69 -15.23 -1.39 -2.24
N ASP A 70 -14.93 -0.15 -2.60
CA ASP A 70 -15.54 0.57 -3.73
C ASP A 70 -14.45 1.32 -4.50
N VAL A 71 -13.83 0.61 -5.44
CA VAL A 71 -12.70 1.14 -6.22
C VAL A 71 -13.14 2.28 -7.14
N ASP A 72 -14.36 2.24 -7.66
CA ASP A 72 -14.86 3.25 -8.59
C ASP A 72 -15.16 4.56 -7.87
N GLU A 73 -15.86 4.49 -6.73
CA GLU A 73 -16.11 5.65 -5.87
C GLU A 73 -14.78 6.22 -5.33
N THR A 74 -13.87 5.35 -4.86
CA THR A 74 -12.54 5.77 -4.42
C THR A 74 -11.78 6.48 -5.52
N ARG A 75 -11.81 5.96 -6.76
CA ARG A 75 -11.11 6.56 -7.90
C ARG A 75 -11.70 7.92 -8.25
N GLN A 76 -13.03 8.07 -8.14
CA GLN A 76 -13.68 9.36 -8.35
C GLN A 76 -13.26 10.37 -7.28
N TRP A 77 -13.33 9.98 -6.02
CA TRP A 77 -12.89 10.83 -4.91
C TRP A 77 -11.42 11.26 -5.04
N VAL A 78 -10.52 10.33 -5.43
CA VAL A 78 -9.11 10.66 -5.70
C VAL A 78 -8.99 11.71 -6.80
N ARG A 79 -9.78 11.60 -7.88
CA ARG A 79 -9.79 12.61 -8.96
C ARG A 79 -10.31 13.96 -8.47
N ASP A 80 -11.34 13.98 -7.63
CA ASP A 80 -11.92 15.21 -7.11
C ASP A 80 -10.95 15.94 -6.15
N VAL A 81 -10.20 15.19 -5.34
CA VAL A 81 -9.22 15.73 -4.39
C VAL A 81 -7.92 16.16 -5.07
N LEU A 82 -7.37 15.33 -5.97
CA LEU A 82 -6.05 15.56 -6.56
C LEU A 82 -6.11 16.30 -7.92
N GLY A 83 -7.26 16.34 -8.58
CA GLY A 83 -7.42 16.97 -9.89
C GLY A 83 -6.42 16.40 -10.92
N GLN A 84 -5.63 17.29 -11.54
CA GLN A 84 -4.62 16.90 -12.54
C GLN A 84 -3.52 15.99 -11.96
N LEU A 85 -3.29 16.02 -10.64
CA LEU A 85 -2.38 15.10 -9.97
C LEU A 85 -2.90 13.67 -9.91
N ALA A 86 -4.17 13.39 -10.25
CA ALA A 86 -4.68 12.03 -10.31
C ALA A 86 -4.35 11.32 -11.63
N VAL A 87 -3.87 12.04 -12.64
CA VAL A 87 -3.64 11.48 -13.98
C VAL A 87 -2.45 10.51 -13.96
N ALA A 88 -2.60 9.36 -14.61
CA ALA A 88 -1.57 8.32 -14.72
C ALA A 88 -0.55 8.63 -15.83
N ASN A 89 0.13 9.78 -15.75
CA ASN A 89 1.24 10.15 -16.62
C ASN A 89 2.52 10.39 -15.80
N GLU A 90 3.68 10.41 -16.47
CA GLU A 90 4.99 10.57 -15.85
C GLU A 90 5.11 11.90 -15.10
N HIS A 91 4.65 12.99 -15.70
CA HIS A 91 4.73 14.32 -15.09
C HIS A 91 3.97 14.40 -13.75
N ALA A 92 2.73 13.92 -13.72
CA ALA A 92 1.93 13.85 -12.50
C ALA A 92 2.50 12.84 -11.50
N ALA A 93 3.17 11.77 -11.97
CA ALA A 93 3.86 10.82 -11.09
C ALA A 93 5.01 11.48 -10.33
N THR A 94 5.88 12.21 -11.03
CA THR A 94 6.98 12.99 -10.42
C THR A 94 6.42 14.02 -9.43
N LEU A 95 5.36 14.74 -9.79
CA LEU A 95 4.80 15.77 -8.91
C LEU A 95 4.14 15.18 -7.65
N ARG A 96 3.45 14.04 -7.77
CA ARG A 96 2.93 13.27 -6.62
C ARG A 96 4.06 12.83 -5.69
N GLU A 97 5.19 12.42 -6.24
CA GLU A 97 6.36 12.04 -5.44
C GLU A 97 6.93 13.24 -4.69
N THR A 98 7.17 14.37 -5.35
CA THR A 98 7.62 15.61 -4.68
C THR A 98 6.68 16.00 -3.54
N MET A 99 5.36 16.00 -3.79
CA MET A 99 4.36 16.30 -2.76
C MET A 99 4.39 15.30 -1.60
N ARG A 100 4.62 14.01 -1.87
CA ARG A 100 4.76 12.99 -0.83
C ARG A 100 5.94 13.31 0.10
N PHE A 101 7.09 13.70 -0.44
CA PHE A 101 8.24 14.11 0.36
C PHE A 101 7.97 15.43 1.11
N PHE A 102 7.32 16.40 0.45
CA PHE A 102 6.93 17.67 1.05
C PHE A 102 6.03 17.51 2.28
N PHE A 103 4.96 16.73 2.16
CA PHE A 103 4.08 16.48 3.30
C PHE A 103 4.75 15.64 4.38
N ARG A 104 5.62 14.70 4.02
CA ARG A 104 6.37 13.89 4.99
C ARG A 104 7.36 14.71 5.82
N THR A 105 7.87 15.82 5.27
CA THR A 105 8.80 16.71 5.98
C THR A 105 8.12 17.85 6.74
N GLY A 106 6.78 17.85 6.80
CA GLY A 106 6.02 18.92 7.44
C GLY A 106 6.08 20.23 6.68
N GLU A 107 6.01 20.16 5.34
CA GLU A 107 6.01 21.32 4.45
C GLU A 107 7.35 22.10 4.45
N ASN A 108 8.45 21.42 4.77
CA ASN A 108 9.78 22.01 4.79
C ASN A 108 10.51 21.79 3.46
N TYR A 109 10.64 22.86 2.68
CA TYR A 109 11.27 22.83 1.35
C TYR A 109 12.72 22.35 1.35
N ALA A 110 13.56 22.81 2.29
CA ALA A 110 14.97 22.44 2.33
C ALA A 110 15.16 20.95 2.61
N ARG A 111 14.38 20.41 3.57
CA ARG A 111 14.39 18.99 3.91
C ARG A 111 13.78 18.11 2.82
N THR A 112 12.82 18.65 2.06
CA THR A 112 12.22 17.97 0.91
C THR A 112 13.21 17.79 -0.22
N ALA A 113 13.93 18.86 -0.59
CA ALA A 113 14.94 18.83 -1.65
C ALA A 113 16.05 17.81 -1.34
N GLU A 114 16.59 17.83 -0.12
CA GLU A 114 17.64 16.90 0.31
C GLU A 114 17.21 15.41 0.24
N LEU A 115 15.93 15.13 0.52
CA LEU A 115 15.42 13.76 0.49
C LEU A 115 15.10 13.25 -0.92
N ILE A 116 14.71 14.13 -1.85
CA ILE A 116 14.44 13.77 -3.25
C ILE A 116 15.75 13.55 -4.01
N GLU A 117 16.80 14.34 -3.75
CA GLU A 117 18.11 14.15 -4.39
C GLU A 117 18.80 12.82 -4.01
N ARG A 118 18.31 12.15 -2.96
CA ARG A 118 18.88 10.92 -2.41
C ARG A 118 18.05 9.66 -2.66
N SER A 119 16.88 9.77 -3.29
CA SER A 119 15.95 8.66 -3.58
C SER A 119 16.06 8.17 -5.02
#